data_AF-A0A0F9D3E5-F1
#
_entry.id   AF-A0A0F9D3E5-F1
#
_cell.length_a   1.000
_cell.length_b   1.000
_cell.length_c   1.000
_cell.angle_alpha   90.00
_cell.angle_beta   90.00
_cell.angle_gamma   90.00
#
_symmetry.space_group_name_H-M   'P 1'
#
loop_
_entity.id
_entity.type
_entity.pdbx_description
1 polymer ?
#
loop_
_entity_poly.entity_id
_entity_poly.type
_entity_poly.pdbx_seq_one_letter_code
_entity_poly.pdbx_strand_id
1 'polypeptide(L)'
;HRPNLLVVQVGYTATARKGTADNEILQFLHAVDPDYTTQNVASGFGSGEALIERISDIEKNPKTGEPISGTIDQRLYIMEGEFSKILRTADRRGSILGDVIRLIYDGRQLANLTKSKKLISTEHCVSLFGGITPDELLDLFPTLAATSGTGNRYLWVWSNPDKYLPDGGDHINLANITKTMSTRIANSTQVYTRTPAAAEWWNTHYQTLRASEDVPQAVRSLTTRTTDQIQRIALIYAATEGADKVDIQHMEAGLAWTQHSVSTVAADPIKPRVDRL
;
A
#
# COMPACT_ATOMS: atom_id res chain seq x y z
N HIS A 1 -9.45 -7.81 7.55
CA HIS A 1 -8.13 -7.48 6.98
C HIS A 1 -7.57 -6.28 7.74
N ARG A 2 -6.25 -6.21 7.95
CA ARG A 2 -5.61 -4.95 8.38
C ARG A 2 -5.79 -3.91 7.24
N PRO A 3 -5.91 -2.61 7.51
CA PRO A 3 -6.17 -1.59 6.49
C PRO A 3 -4.92 -1.19 5.70
N ASN A 4 -3.86 -2.00 5.69
CA ASN A 4 -2.65 -1.67 4.97
C ASN A 4 -2.80 -1.92 3.46
N LEU A 5 -2.19 -1.04 2.67
CA LEU A 5 -2.10 -1.13 1.22
C LEU A 5 -0.66 -1.00 0.77
N LEU A 6 -0.32 -1.74 -0.30
CA LEU A 6 0.92 -1.55 -1.04
C LEU A 6 0.53 -0.95 -2.38
N VAL A 7 0.73 0.34 -2.57
CA VAL A 7 0.32 1.09 -3.76
C VAL A 7 1.54 1.38 -4.61
N VAL A 8 1.45 1.14 -5.91
CA VAL A 8 2.51 1.47 -6.87
C VAL A 8 1.93 2.35 -7.97
N GLN A 9 2.37 3.60 -8.01
CA GLN A 9 2.01 4.55 -9.05
C GLN A 9 2.85 4.29 -10.31
N VAL A 10 2.19 4.07 -11.44
CA VAL A 10 2.80 3.85 -12.75
C VAL A 10 2.59 5.10 -13.61
N GLY A 11 3.67 5.70 -14.11
CA GLY A 11 3.58 6.89 -14.97
C GLY A 11 4.91 7.28 -15.60
N TYR A 12 4.87 7.84 -16.82
CA TYR A 12 5.99 7.96 -17.78
C TYR A 12 7.17 8.86 -17.37
N THR A 13 7.23 9.41 -16.17
CA THR A 13 8.16 10.51 -15.92
C THR A 13 8.68 10.66 -14.49
N ALA A 14 9.97 11.03 -14.39
CA ALA A 14 10.54 11.80 -13.29
C ALA A 14 9.94 13.23 -13.21
N THR A 15 9.39 13.73 -14.33
CA THR A 15 8.61 14.97 -14.50
C THR A 15 7.16 14.92 -13.99
N ALA A 16 6.64 13.80 -13.49
CA ALA A 16 5.33 13.76 -12.82
C ALA A 16 5.35 14.47 -11.44
N ARG A 17 6.42 15.22 -11.14
CA ARG A 17 6.63 15.93 -9.88
C ARG A 17 6.37 15.00 -8.68
N LYS A 18 6.75 13.71 -8.80
CA LYS A 18 6.54 12.68 -7.77
C LYS A 18 7.11 13.14 -6.43
N GLY A 19 8.34 13.66 -6.43
CA GLY A 19 8.94 14.26 -5.23
C GLY A 19 8.19 15.51 -4.71
N THR A 20 7.54 16.29 -5.57
CA THR A 20 6.71 17.43 -5.12
C THR A 20 5.40 16.93 -4.51
N ALA A 21 4.71 15.99 -5.15
CA ALA A 21 3.50 15.38 -4.62
C ALA A 21 3.78 14.65 -3.29
N ASP A 22 4.87 13.91 -3.22
CA ASP A 22 5.37 13.26 -2.02
C ASP A 22 5.61 14.29 -0.90
N ASN A 23 6.25 15.42 -1.20
CA ASN A 23 6.46 16.49 -0.22
C ASN A 23 5.15 17.11 0.28
N GLU A 24 4.18 17.34 -0.60
CA GLU A 24 2.85 17.85 -0.20
C GLU A 24 2.11 16.84 0.69
N ILE A 25 2.18 15.54 0.35
CA ILE A 25 1.61 14.46 1.16
C ILE A 25 2.30 14.40 2.53
N LEU A 26 3.63 14.49 2.58
CA LEU A 26 4.38 14.51 3.85
C LEU A 26 4.05 15.72 4.71
N GLN A 27 3.90 16.91 4.12
CA GLN A 27 3.47 18.10 4.84
C GLN A 27 2.06 17.93 5.41
N PHE A 28 1.14 17.37 4.63
CA PHE A 28 -0.21 17.06 5.09
C PHE A 28 -0.21 16.05 6.24
N LEU A 29 0.53 14.94 6.10
CA LEU A 29 0.65 13.92 7.15
C LEU A 29 1.26 14.52 8.43
N HIS A 30 2.31 15.33 8.31
CA HIS A 30 2.93 15.99 9.45
C HIS A 30 1.97 16.97 10.13
N ALA A 31 1.13 17.68 9.37
CA ALA A 31 0.11 18.55 9.93
C ALA A 31 -0.99 17.77 10.67
N VAL A 32 -1.27 16.54 10.26
CA VAL A 32 -2.28 15.65 10.88
C VAL A 32 -1.75 14.97 12.14
N ASP A 33 -0.56 14.38 12.05
CA ASP A 33 0.13 13.62 13.11
C ASP A 33 1.67 13.78 12.95
N PRO A 34 2.28 14.77 13.64
CA PRO A 34 3.71 15.05 13.54
C PRO A 34 4.59 13.89 14.03
N ASP A 35 4.18 13.23 15.11
CA ASP A 35 4.95 12.15 15.76
C ASP A 35 4.98 10.93 14.84
N TYR A 36 3.81 10.51 14.32
CA TYR A 36 3.74 9.42 13.35
C TYR A 36 4.55 9.73 12.09
N THR A 37 4.45 10.96 11.56
CA THR A 37 5.15 11.30 10.31
C THR A 37 6.66 11.25 10.49
N THR A 38 7.15 11.75 11.62
CA THR A 38 8.58 11.75 11.94
C THR A 38 9.11 10.35 12.25
N GLN A 39 8.32 9.55 12.97
CA GLN A 39 8.79 8.28 13.53
C GLN A 39 8.36 7.06 12.73
N ASN A 40 7.44 7.15 11.77
CA ASN A 40 6.85 5.98 11.12
C ASN A 40 6.78 6.11 9.59
N VAL A 41 7.33 7.18 9.02
CA VAL A 41 7.54 7.28 7.57
C VAL A 41 9.01 7.03 7.26
N ALA A 42 9.31 6.13 6.34
CA ALA A 42 10.68 5.77 5.99
C ALA A 42 10.81 5.31 4.53
N SER A 43 12.04 5.26 4.04
CA SER A 43 12.39 4.78 2.70
C SER A 43 13.74 4.06 2.72
N GLY A 44 14.13 3.46 1.59
CA GLY A 44 15.49 2.98 1.39
C GLY A 44 15.83 1.65 2.07
N PHE A 45 14.84 0.81 2.38
CA PHE A 45 15.08 -0.52 2.94
C PHE A 45 15.93 -1.39 2.00
N GLY A 46 17.17 -1.69 2.42
CA GLY A 46 18.13 -2.47 1.65
C GLY A 46 18.02 -3.99 1.80
N SER A 47 17.24 -4.48 2.77
CA SER A 47 17.02 -5.91 3.01
C SER A 47 15.71 -6.17 3.78
N GLY A 48 15.23 -7.41 3.77
CA GLY A 48 14.05 -7.80 4.54
C GLY A 48 14.31 -7.84 6.05
N GLU A 49 15.53 -8.21 6.47
CA GLU A 49 15.94 -8.21 7.87
C GLU A 49 15.91 -6.81 8.48
N ALA A 50 16.42 -5.81 7.76
CA ALA A 50 16.36 -4.42 8.18
C ALA A 50 14.92 -3.92 8.32
N LEU A 51 14.03 -4.38 7.44
CA LEU A 51 12.61 -4.07 7.53
C LEU A 51 11.96 -4.73 8.75
N ILE A 52 12.23 -6.01 9.03
CA ILE A 52 11.70 -6.68 10.24
C ILE A 52 12.22 -6.00 11.50
N GLU A 53 13.51 -5.68 11.55
CA GLU A 53 14.12 -4.98 12.69
C GLU A 53 13.44 -3.63 12.96
N ARG A 54 13.08 -2.90 11.91
CA ARG A 54 12.44 -1.58 12.03
C ARG A 54 11.07 -1.61 12.70
N ILE A 55 10.40 -2.77 12.70
CA ILE A 55 9.06 -2.99 13.25
C ILE A 55 9.02 -4.21 14.17
N SER A 56 10.15 -4.56 14.80
CA SER A 56 10.23 -5.74 15.65
C SER A 56 9.55 -5.53 17.01
N ASP A 57 9.13 -6.63 17.61
CA ASP A 57 8.57 -6.69 18.95
C ASP A 57 9.60 -6.24 19.98
N ILE A 58 9.13 -5.62 21.06
CA ILE A 58 10.01 -5.20 22.16
C ILE A 58 10.61 -6.43 22.83
N GLU A 59 11.93 -6.55 22.77
CA GLU A 59 12.68 -7.50 23.57
C GLU A 59 12.96 -6.87 24.94
N LYS A 60 12.59 -7.57 26.02
CA LYS A 60 12.81 -7.09 27.40
C LYS A 60 13.91 -7.88 28.08
N ASN A 61 14.67 -7.19 28.93
CA ASN A 61 15.66 -7.83 29.77
C ASN A 61 14.98 -8.77 30.77
N PRO A 62 15.32 -10.07 30.82
CA PRO A 62 14.68 -11.00 31.75
C PRO A 62 14.87 -10.65 33.22
N LYS A 63 15.92 -9.89 33.57
CA LYS A 63 16.25 -9.50 34.94
C LYS A 63 15.63 -8.16 35.36
N THR A 64 15.64 -7.17 34.47
CA THR A 64 15.18 -5.80 34.80
C THR A 64 13.79 -5.48 34.26
N GLY A 65 13.31 -6.23 33.26
CA GLY A 65 12.06 -5.96 32.54
C GLY A 65 12.13 -4.77 31.58
N GLU A 66 13.27 -4.09 31.50
CA GLU A 66 13.47 -2.92 30.64
C GLU A 66 13.61 -3.32 29.16
N PRO A 67 13.13 -2.48 28.21
CA PRO A 67 13.34 -2.69 26.79
C PRO A 67 14.84 -2.74 26.44
N ILE A 68 15.28 -3.81 25.78
CA ILE A 68 16.62 -3.95 25.20
C ILE A 68 16.61 -3.47 23.76
N SER A 69 15.60 -3.87 22.99
CA SER A 69 15.47 -3.59 21.57
C SER A 69 14.00 -3.64 21.14
N GLY A 70 13.74 -3.32 19.87
CA GLY A 70 12.40 -3.37 19.29
C GLY A 70 11.71 -2.02 19.22
N THR A 71 10.52 -2.02 18.65
CA THR A 71 9.78 -0.82 18.28
C THR A 71 8.44 -0.77 19.00
N ILE A 72 8.15 0.35 19.67
CA ILE A 72 6.88 0.57 20.37
C ILE A 72 5.73 0.67 19.36
N ASP A 73 5.87 1.57 18.38
CA ASP A 73 4.90 1.73 17.30
C ASP A 73 5.35 0.99 16.05
N GLN A 74 4.74 -0.17 15.79
CA GLN A 74 5.04 -1.02 14.64
C GLN A 74 4.24 -0.64 13.37
N ARG A 75 3.59 0.54 13.36
CA ARG A 75 3.06 1.11 12.13
C ARG A 75 4.22 1.63 11.28
N LEU A 76 4.15 1.47 9.96
CA LEU A 76 5.17 1.98 9.06
C LEU A 76 4.55 2.36 7.72
N TYR A 77 4.89 3.53 7.21
CA TYR A 77 4.60 3.96 5.86
C TYR A 77 5.89 4.03 5.07
N ILE A 78 6.06 3.12 4.13
CA ILE A 78 7.22 3.07 3.25
C ILE A 78 6.94 3.94 2.04
N MET A 79 7.71 5.01 1.83
CA MET A 79 7.58 5.88 0.67
C MET A 79 8.84 5.78 -0.20
N GLU A 80 8.76 5.03 -1.29
CA GLU A 80 9.91 4.78 -2.18
C GLU A 80 9.69 5.46 -3.55
N GLY A 81 10.40 6.56 -3.80
CA GLY A 81 10.31 7.28 -5.08
C GLY A 81 10.74 6.45 -6.30
N GLU A 82 11.55 5.40 -6.08
CA GLU A 82 12.03 4.47 -7.10
C GLU A 82 11.71 3.02 -6.70
N PHE A 83 10.50 2.58 -7.00
CA PHE A 83 10.03 1.24 -6.64
C PHE A 83 10.81 0.12 -7.32
N SER A 84 11.41 0.37 -8.49
CA SER A 84 12.28 -0.58 -9.18
C SER A 84 13.45 -1.06 -8.31
N LYS A 85 13.97 -0.21 -7.40
CA LYS A 85 15.00 -0.58 -6.42
C LYS A 85 14.53 -1.65 -5.44
N ILE A 86 13.30 -1.58 -4.95
CA ILE A 86 12.72 -2.60 -4.06
C ILE A 86 12.62 -3.92 -4.80
N LEU A 87 12.14 -3.91 -6.04
CA LEU A 87 12.02 -5.12 -6.86
C LEU A 87 13.37 -5.76 -7.15
N ARG A 88 14.37 -4.97 -7.58
CA ARG A 88 15.74 -5.46 -7.82
C ARG A 88 16.38 -6.00 -6.55
N THR A 89 16.09 -5.42 -5.38
CA THR A 89 16.59 -5.89 -4.09
C THR A 89 15.91 -7.20 -3.66
N ALA A 90 14.61 -7.34 -3.92
CA ALA A 90 13.87 -8.55 -3.66
C ALA A 90 14.32 -9.73 -4.55
N ASP A 91 14.77 -9.45 -5.78
CA ASP A 91 15.23 -10.46 -6.74
C ASP A 91 16.67 -10.95 -6.50
N ARG A 92 17.44 -10.27 -5.62
CA ARG A 92 18.82 -10.71 -5.32
C ARG A 92 18.81 -12.09 -4.69
N ARG A 93 19.76 -12.94 -5.11
CA ARG A 93 19.98 -14.26 -4.52
C ARG A 93 20.20 -14.15 -3.01
N GLY A 94 19.36 -14.86 -2.24
CA GLY A 94 19.40 -14.86 -0.78
C GLY A 94 18.63 -13.72 -0.10
N SER A 95 17.98 -12.83 -0.87
CA SER A 95 17.09 -11.82 -0.32
C SER A 95 15.80 -12.43 0.18
N ILE A 96 15.37 -12.03 1.38
CA ILE A 96 14.04 -12.36 1.92
C ILE A 96 13.04 -11.22 1.77
N LEU A 97 13.42 -10.09 1.13
CA LEU A 97 12.60 -8.88 1.10
C LEU A 97 11.24 -9.13 0.41
N GLY A 98 11.22 -9.89 -0.69
CA GLY A 98 9.97 -10.27 -1.35
C GLY A 98 9.03 -11.05 -0.44
N ASP A 99 9.56 -11.99 0.34
CA ASP A 99 8.80 -12.80 1.30
C ASP A 99 8.24 -11.94 2.42
N VAL A 100 9.07 -11.05 2.97
CA VAL A 100 8.68 -10.10 4.01
C VAL A 100 7.54 -9.19 3.54
N ILE A 101 7.63 -8.62 2.33
CA ILE A 101 6.56 -7.76 1.78
C ILE A 101 5.25 -8.55 1.59
N ARG A 102 5.33 -9.81 1.15
CA ARG A 102 4.13 -10.68 1.02
C ARG A 102 3.47 -10.94 2.37
N LEU A 103 4.26 -11.24 3.40
CA LEU A 103 3.77 -11.47 4.76
C LEU A 103 3.20 -10.20 5.40
N ILE A 104 3.82 -9.04 5.15
CA ILE A 104 3.31 -7.72 5.53
C ILE A 104 1.91 -7.49 4.97
N TYR A 105 1.72 -7.73 3.67
CA TYR A 105 0.41 -7.57 3.05
C TYR A 105 -0.60 -8.54 3.68
N ASP A 106 -0.22 -9.80 3.86
CA ASP A 106 -1.10 -10.83 4.42
C ASP A 106 -1.37 -10.66 5.93
N GLY A 107 -0.68 -9.72 6.60
CA GLY A 107 -0.78 -9.50 8.04
C GLY A 107 -0.28 -10.69 8.85
N ARG A 108 0.73 -11.40 8.35
CA ARG A 108 1.33 -12.59 8.97
C ARG A 108 2.56 -12.18 9.76
N GLN A 109 2.84 -12.88 10.85
CA GLN A 109 4.05 -12.68 11.65
C GLN A 109 5.30 -12.70 10.77
N LEU A 110 6.19 -11.72 10.98
CA LEU A 110 7.51 -11.70 10.37
C LEU A 110 8.51 -12.29 11.35
N ALA A 111 9.47 -13.07 10.83
CA ALA A 111 10.55 -13.60 11.64
C ALA A 111 11.83 -13.73 10.84
N ASN A 112 12.94 -13.29 11.43
CA ASN A 112 14.28 -13.67 11.02
C ASN A 112 15.00 -14.28 12.22
N LEU A 113 15.23 -15.59 12.16
CA LEU A 113 15.73 -16.40 13.27
C LEU A 113 17.15 -16.86 12.95
N THR A 114 18.14 -16.08 13.39
CA THR A 114 19.56 -16.46 13.29
C THR A 114 20.08 -16.90 14.66
N LYS A 115 21.24 -17.57 14.69
CA LYS A 115 21.88 -17.96 15.95
C LYS A 115 22.25 -16.77 16.83
N SER A 116 22.57 -15.62 16.23
CA SER A 116 23.04 -14.41 16.91
C SER A 116 21.93 -13.42 17.24
N LYS A 117 20.85 -13.40 16.45
CA LYS A 117 19.77 -12.42 16.60
C LYS A 117 18.43 -13.02 16.22
N LYS A 118 17.43 -12.76 17.06
CA LYS A 118 16.03 -13.15 16.86
C LYS A 118 15.19 -11.91 16.62
N LEU A 119 14.76 -11.68 15.38
CA LEU A 119 13.84 -10.61 15.03
C LEU A 119 12.46 -11.21 14.80
N ILE A 120 11.46 -10.74 15.55
CA ILE A 120 10.05 -11.10 15.37
C ILE A 120 9.23 -9.81 15.30
N SER A 121 8.22 -9.76 14.43
CA SER A 121 7.20 -8.71 14.41
C SER A 121 5.82 -9.35 14.31
N THR A 122 4.98 -9.14 15.33
CA THR A 122 3.65 -9.78 15.43
C THR A 122 2.49 -8.85 15.03
N GLU A 123 2.53 -7.59 15.44
CA GLU A 123 1.39 -6.66 15.32
C GLU A 123 1.59 -5.49 14.35
N HIS A 124 2.55 -5.60 13.44
CA HIS A 124 2.85 -4.54 12.47
C HIS A 124 1.69 -4.15 11.56
N CYS A 125 1.64 -2.88 11.19
CA CYS A 125 0.77 -2.36 10.14
C CYS A 125 1.61 -1.55 9.16
N VAL A 126 2.02 -2.17 8.05
CA VAL A 126 2.92 -1.56 7.08
C VAL A 126 2.21 -1.30 5.77
N SER A 127 2.17 -0.03 5.37
CA SER A 127 1.73 0.41 4.05
C SER A 127 2.93 0.84 3.22
N LEU A 128 2.81 0.76 1.90
CA LEU A 128 3.86 1.14 0.96
C LEU A 128 3.26 2.00 -0.13
N PHE A 129 3.97 3.06 -0.49
CA PHE A 129 3.76 3.83 -1.70
C PHE A 129 5.05 3.85 -2.50
N GLY A 130 4.97 3.43 -3.77
CA GLY A 130 6.11 3.35 -4.67
C GLY A 130 5.82 4.03 -6.00
N GLY A 131 6.82 4.70 -6.58
CA GLY A 131 6.76 5.20 -7.95
C GLY A 131 7.53 4.29 -8.92
N ILE A 132 6.95 3.97 -10.07
CA ILE A 132 7.66 3.27 -11.16
C ILE A 132 7.29 3.87 -12.53
N THR A 133 8.20 3.77 -13.49
CA THR A 133 7.90 4.07 -14.90
C THR A 133 7.33 2.83 -15.61
N PRO A 134 6.57 3.01 -16.71
CA PRO A 134 6.09 1.88 -17.51
C PRO A 134 7.22 0.99 -18.03
N ASP A 135 8.31 1.60 -18.52
CA ASP A 135 9.46 0.89 -19.07
C ASP A 135 10.18 0.04 -18.01
N GLU A 136 10.39 0.58 -16.81
CA GLU A 136 10.96 -0.19 -15.69
C GLU A 136 10.03 -1.30 -15.21
N LEU A 137 8.72 -1.04 -15.17
CA LEU A 137 7.75 -2.05 -14.79
C LEU A 137 7.76 -3.21 -15.79
N LEU A 138 7.87 -2.92 -17.09
CA LEU A 138 7.97 -3.90 -18.16
C LEU A 138 9.25 -4.74 -18.07
N ASP A 139 10.41 -4.10 -17.82
CA ASP A 139 11.70 -4.77 -17.60
C ASP A 139 11.63 -5.77 -16.43
N LEU A 140 10.95 -5.37 -15.35
CA LEU A 140 10.85 -6.16 -14.12
C LEU A 140 9.62 -7.10 -14.09
N PHE A 141 8.74 -7.00 -15.09
CA PHE A 141 7.50 -7.76 -15.18
C PHE A 141 7.72 -9.28 -15.23
N PRO A 142 8.67 -9.83 -16.00
CA PRO A 142 8.94 -11.26 -16.01
C PRO A 142 9.28 -11.81 -14.62
N THR A 143 10.09 -11.07 -13.86
CA THR A 143 10.43 -11.40 -12.47
C THR A 143 9.19 -11.35 -11.56
N LEU A 144 8.36 -10.30 -11.68
CA LEU A 144 7.12 -10.17 -10.92
C LEU A 144 6.09 -11.26 -11.23
N ALA A 145 6.00 -11.67 -12.50
CA ALA A 145 5.08 -12.69 -12.98
C ALA A 145 5.55 -14.11 -12.64
N ALA A 146 6.87 -14.35 -12.64
CA ALA A 146 7.48 -15.62 -12.25
C ALA A 146 7.48 -15.82 -10.72
N THR A 147 7.60 -14.73 -9.95
CA THR A 147 7.57 -14.78 -8.49
C THR A 147 6.14 -14.88 -8.00
N SER A 148 5.69 -16.10 -7.73
CA SER A 148 4.31 -16.41 -7.34
C SER A 148 3.82 -15.51 -6.19
N GLY A 149 2.99 -14.53 -6.54
CA GLY A 149 2.18 -13.75 -5.61
C GLY A 149 2.74 -12.39 -5.15
N THR A 150 3.92 -11.94 -5.58
CA THR A 150 4.37 -10.59 -5.17
C THR A 150 3.59 -9.50 -5.90
N GLY A 151 3.44 -9.62 -7.23
CA GLY A 151 2.77 -8.63 -8.06
C GLY A 151 1.29 -8.38 -7.71
N ASN A 152 0.56 -9.40 -7.26
CA ASN A 152 -0.86 -9.27 -6.91
C ASN A 152 -1.16 -8.63 -5.57
N ARG A 153 -0.14 -8.39 -4.74
CA ARG A 153 -0.31 -7.70 -3.45
C ARG A 153 -0.18 -6.19 -3.58
N TYR A 154 0.21 -5.70 -4.75
CA TYR A 154 0.23 -4.28 -5.06
C TYR A 154 -1.08 -3.83 -5.71
N LEU A 155 -1.54 -2.64 -5.33
CA LEU A 155 -2.52 -1.87 -6.05
C LEU A 155 -1.77 -1.01 -7.06
N TRP A 156 -1.83 -1.38 -8.33
CA TRP A 156 -1.15 -0.68 -9.42
C TRP A 156 -2.00 0.49 -9.87
N VAL A 157 -1.47 1.70 -9.87
CA VAL A 157 -2.25 2.90 -10.18
C VAL A 157 -1.61 3.64 -11.34
N TRP A 158 -2.23 3.54 -12.52
CA TRP A 158 -1.84 4.39 -13.63
C TRP A 158 -2.13 5.85 -13.29
N SER A 159 -1.14 6.71 -13.52
CA SER A 159 -1.23 8.15 -13.30
C SER A 159 -0.49 8.89 -14.40
N ASN A 160 -1.20 9.77 -15.11
CA ASN A 160 -0.65 10.69 -16.08
C ASN A 160 -1.00 12.13 -15.67
N PRO A 161 -0.12 13.10 -15.97
CA PRO A 161 -0.50 14.51 -15.89
C PRO A 161 -1.69 14.78 -16.80
N ASP A 162 -2.76 15.34 -16.24
CA ASP A 162 -3.92 15.80 -17.02
C ASP A 162 -3.67 17.18 -17.64
N LYS A 163 -2.88 18.03 -16.95
CA LYS A 163 -2.61 19.42 -17.36
C LYS A 163 -1.14 19.78 -17.11
N TYR A 164 -0.58 20.57 -18.02
CA TYR A 164 0.74 21.17 -17.86
C TYR A 164 0.59 22.57 -17.27
N LEU A 165 0.78 22.68 -15.96
CA LEU A 165 0.69 23.94 -15.22
C LEU A 165 2.10 24.41 -14.85
N PRO A 166 2.73 25.28 -15.68
CA PRO A 166 4.11 25.73 -15.45
C PRO A 166 4.26 26.45 -14.11
N ASP A 167 3.26 27.26 -13.74
CA ASP A 167 3.22 28.00 -12.48
C ASP A 167 2.59 27.21 -11.32
N GLY A 168 2.18 25.95 -11.57
CA GLY A 168 1.44 25.15 -10.60
C GLY A 168 -0.05 25.47 -10.53
N GLY A 169 -0.71 24.93 -9.50
CA GLY A 169 -2.09 25.28 -9.15
C GLY A 169 -2.13 26.23 -7.96
N ASP A 170 -3.30 26.79 -7.68
CA ASP A 170 -3.51 27.63 -6.50
C ASP A 170 -3.18 26.88 -5.21
N HIS A 171 -2.65 27.59 -4.22
CA HIS A 171 -2.43 27.02 -2.90
C HIS A 171 -3.76 26.57 -2.29
N ILE A 172 -3.86 25.29 -1.99
CA ILE A 172 -5.05 24.71 -1.36
C ILE A 172 -4.88 24.79 0.16
N ASN A 173 -5.75 25.53 0.84
CA ASN A 173 -5.77 25.55 2.30
C ASN A 173 -6.34 24.23 2.83
N LEU A 174 -5.45 23.36 3.33
CA LEU A 174 -5.82 22.06 3.88
C LEU A 174 -6.24 22.08 5.36
N ALA A 175 -6.23 23.23 6.04
CA ALA A 175 -6.41 23.30 7.50
C ALA A 175 -7.70 22.62 8.00
N ASN A 176 -8.82 22.77 7.28
CA ASN A 176 -10.08 22.11 7.65
C ASN A 176 -10.01 20.59 7.48
N ILE A 177 -9.37 20.13 6.40
CA ILE A 177 -9.17 18.69 6.14
C ILE A 177 -8.24 18.12 7.20
N THR A 178 -7.13 18.79 7.50
CA THR A 178 -6.19 18.41 8.57
C THR A 178 -6.91 18.25 9.90
N LYS A 179 -7.66 19.27 10.34
CA LYS A 179 -8.43 19.21 11.60
C LYS A 179 -9.42 18.06 11.62
N THR A 180 -10.13 17.85 10.50
CA THR A 180 -11.10 16.77 10.36
C THR A 180 -10.42 15.40 10.47
N MET A 181 -9.30 15.20 9.78
CA MET A 181 -8.55 13.95 9.80
C MET A 181 -7.92 13.65 11.16
N SER A 182 -7.28 14.64 11.80
CA SER A 182 -6.76 14.46 13.17
C SER A 182 -7.86 14.03 14.14
N THR A 183 -9.05 14.63 14.03
CA THR A 183 -10.21 14.26 14.86
C THR A 183 -10.68 12.83 14.57
N ARG A 184 -10.78 12.44 13.30
CA ARG A 184 -11.23 11.10 12.89
C ARG A 184 -10.24 10.02 13.27
N ILE A 185 -8.94 10.27 13.15
CA ILE A 185 -7.88 9.34 13.57
C ILE A 185 -7.95 9.12 15.08
N ALA A 186 -8.04 10.20 15.86
CA ALA A 186 -8.13 10.12 17.33
C ALA A 186 -9.38 9.35 17.81
N ASN A 187 -10.48 9.41 17.07
CA ASN A 187 -11.75 8.73 17.39
C ASN A 187 -11.95 7.42 16.62
N SER A 188 -10.95 6.92 15.91
CA SER A 188 -11.13 5.78 15.01
C SER A 188 -11.46 4.48 15.78
N THR A 189 -12.42 3.72 15.25
CA THR A 189 -12.78 2.40 15.77
C THR A 189 -11.70 1.37 15.40
N GLN A 190 -11.36 0.47 16.31
CA GLN A 190 -10.33 -0.56 16.07
C GLN A 190 -10.80 -1.66 15.08
N VAL A 191 -12.12 -1.89 15.00
CA VAL A 191 -12.71 -2.93 14.15
C VAL A 191 -13.92 -2.39 13.41
N TYR A 192 -13.86 -2.44 12.09
CA TYR A 192 -14.97 -2.07 11.21
C TYR A 192 -15.76 -3.31 10.78
N THR A 193 -17.08 -3.20 10.82
CA THR A 193 -17.99 -4.22 10.27
C THR A 193 -18.81 -3.62 9.13
N ARG A 194 -19.30 -4.47 8.22
CA ARG A 194 -20.19 -4.03 7.14
C ARG A 194 -21.60 -3.75 7.66
N THR A 195 -22.29 -2.79 7.07
CA THR A 195 -23.74 -2.67 7.21
C THR A 195 -24.43 -3.91 6.61
N PRO A 196 -25.67 -4.26 6.99
CA PRO A 196 -26.41 -5.34 6.34
C PRO A 196 -26.51 -5.17 4.82
N ALA A 197 -26.75 -3.94 4.36
CA ALA A 197 -26.83 -3.61 2.94
C ALA A 197 -25.49 -3.81 2.21
N ALA A 198 -24.37 -3.35 2.79
CA ALA A 198 -23.04 -3.61 2.25
C ALA A 198 -22.66 -5.10 2.29
N ALA A 199 -23.18 -5.85 3.26
CA ALA A 199 -22.96 -7.28 3.36
C ALA A 199 -23.65 -8.04 2.22
N GLU A 200 -24.91 -7.71 1.94
CA GLU A 200 -25.68 -8.24 0.81
C GLU A 200 -25.04 -7.85 -0.52
N TRP A 201 -24.72 -6.57 -0.70
CA TRP A 201 -24.03 -6.06 -1.89
C TRP A 201 -22.75 -6.84 -2.16
N TRP A 202 -21.92 -7.06 -1.14
CA TRP A 202 -20.68 -7.81 -1.28
C TRP A 202 -20.90 -9.26 -1.69
N ASN A 203 -21.89 -9.94 -1.12
CA ASN A 203 -22.14 -11.34 -1.43
C ASN A 203 -22.49 -11.53 -2.92
N THR A 204 -23.28 -10.62 -3.47
CA THR A 204 -23.61 -10.59 -4.90
C THR A 204 -22.36 -10.33 -5.76
N HIS A 205 -21.62 -9.24 -5.47
CA HIS A 205 -20.47 -8.84 -6.29
C HIS A 205 -19.30 -9.84 -6.19
N TYR A 206 -19.10 -10.46 -5.03
CA TYR A 206 -18.05 -11.46 -4.83
C TYR A 206 -18.23 -12.67 -5.77
N GLN A 207 -19.46 -13.12 -5.99
CA GLN A 207 -19.76 -14.21 -6.92
C GLN A 207 -19.39 -13.82 -8.35
N THR A 208 -19.79 -12.62 -8.78
CA THR A 208 -19.45 -12.09 -10.11
C THR A 208 -17.93 -11.98 -10.32
N LEU A 209 -17.21 -11.45 -9.33
CA LEU A 209 -15.74 -11.31 -9.39
C LEU A 209 -15.03 -12.66 -9.50
N ARG A 210 -15.60 -13.72 -8.91
CA ARG A 210 -15.03 -15.08 -8.95
C ARG A 210 -15.41 -15.87 -10.21
N ALA A 211 -16.55 -15.54 -10.84
CA ALA A 211 -17.03 -16.20 -12.05
C ALA A 211 -16.34 -15.72 -13.35
N SER A 212 -15.49 -14.68 -13.30
CA SER A 212 -14.75 -14.17 -14.45
C SER A 212 -13.62 -15.12 -14.86
N GLU A 213 -13.87 -15.96 -15.87
CA GLU A 213 -12.90 -16.95 -16.38
C GLU A 213 -12.17 -16.52 -17.66
N ASP A 214 -12.55 -15.40 -18.30
CA ASP A 214 -12.00 -14.97 -19.60
C ASP A 214 -10.94 -13.85 -19.48
N VAL A 215 -9.98 -14.02 -18.58
CA VAL A 215 -8.88 -13.06 -18.38
C VAL A 215 -7.52 -13.73 -18.66
N PRO A 216 -6.61 -13.09 -19.43
CA PRO A 216 -5.27 -13.60 -19.68
C PRO A 216 -4.55 -14.01 -18.38
N GLN A 217 -3.79 -15.11 -18.41
CA GLN A 217 -3.16 -15.68 -17.22
C GLN A 217 -2.27 -14.68 -16.46
N ALA A 218 -1.54 -13.81 -17.17
CA ALA A 218 -0.70 -12.78 -16.58
C ALA A 218 -1.50 -11.70 -15.83
N VAL A 219 -2.67 -11.31 -16.35
CA VAL A 219 -3.56 -10.37 -15.66
C VAL A 219 -4.21 -11.06 -14.46
N ARG A 220 -4.66 -12.32 -14.63
CA ARG A 220 -5.23 -13.11 -13.53
C ARG A 220 -4.23 -13.27 -12.38
N SER A 221 -2.96 -13.55 -12.67
CA SER A 221 -1.94 -13.73 -11.63
C SER A 221 -1.74 -12.47 -10.79
N LEU A 222 -1.93 -11.28 -11.37
CA LEU A 222 -1.85 -9.96 -10.71
C LEU A 222 -3.14 -9.51 -10.03
N THR A 223 -4.30 -10.12 -10.31
CA THR A 223 -5.60 -9.66 -9.81
C THR A 223 -6.25 -10.62 -8.82
N THR A 224 -5.60 -11.74 -8.48
CA THR A 224 -6.09 -12.73 -7.50
C THR A 224 -6.41 -12.16 -6.10
N ARG A 225 -5.92 -10.97 -5.76
CA ARG A 225 -6.17 -10.28 -4.47
C ARG A 225 -7.16 -9.13 -4.56
N THR A 226 -7.81 -8.91 -5.71
CA THR A 226 -8.80 -7.85 -5.90
C THR A 226 -9.86 -7.83 -4.79
N THR A 227 -10.36 -9.00 -4.37
CA THR A 227 -11.36 -9.06 -3.29
C THR A 227 -10.82 -8.57 -1.95
N ASP A 228 -9.57 -8.89 -1.63
CA ASP A 228 -8.91 -8.45 -0.40
C ASP A 228 -8.66 -6.93 -0.44
N GLN A 229 -8.28 -6.40 -1.61
CA GLN A 229 -8.04 -4.97 -1.82
C GLN A 229 -9.34 -4.15 -1.72
N ILE A 230 -10.45 -4.63 -2.29
CA ILE A 230 -11.76 -3.95 -2.17
C ILE A 230 -12.12 -3.75 -0.69
N GLN A 231 -12.00 -4.80 0.13
CA GLN A 231 -12.31 -4.75 1.56
C GLN A 231 -11.42 -3.76 2.31
N ARG A 232 -10.11 -3.73 2.01
CA ARG A 232 -9.16 -2.81 2.64
C ARG A 232 -9.45 -1.35 2.29
N ILE A 233 -9.69 -1.07 1.01
CA ILE A 233 -10.00 0.27 0.53
C ILE A 233 -11.33 0.74 1.11
N ALA A 234 -12.37 -0.10 1.11
CA ALA A 234 -13.65 0.24 1.71
C ALA A 234 -13.54 0.57 3.21
N LEU A 235 -12.71 -0.17 3.96
CA LEU A 235 -12.42 0.15 5.36
C LEU A 235 -11.73 1.52 5.49
N ILE A 236 -10.72 1.80 4.66
CA ILE A 236 -10.00 3.09 4.69
C ILE A 236 -10.95 4.24 4.39
N TYR A 237 -11.84 4.11 3.40
CA TYR A 237 -12.85 5.11 3.09
C TYR A 237 -13.80 5.34 4.27
N ALA A 238 -14.35 4.28 4.86
CA ALA A 238 -15.22 4.39 6.04
C ALA A 238 -14.52 5.11 7.21
N ALA A 239 -13.26 4.73 7.50
CA ALA A 239 -12.47 5.33 8.58
C ALA A 239 -12.15 6.81 8.31
N THR A 240 -11.75 7.14 7.08
CA THR A 240 -11.43 8.52 6.70
C THR A 240 -12.65 9.41 6.60
N GLU A 241 -13.85 8.86 6.43
CA GLU A 241 -15.14 9.56 6.52
C GLU A 241 -15.66 9.67 7.97
N GLY A 242 -15.07 8.94 8.91
CA GLY A 242 -15.52 8.89 10.30
C GLY A 242 -16.80 8.09 10.51
N ALA A 243 -17.08 7.12 9.63
CA ALA A 243 -18.22 6.21 9.76
C ALA A 243 -17.90 5.07 10.74
N ASP A 244 -18.88 4.57 11.47
CA ASP A 244 -18.69 3.42 12.39
C ASP A 244 -18.70 2.07 11.67
N LYS A 245 -19.23 2.03 10.44
CA LYS A 245 -19.41 0.82 9.63
C LYS A 245 -19.08 1.06 8.18
N VAL A 246 -18.66 0.00 7.50
CA VAL A 246 -18.45 -0.01 6.05
C VAL A 246 -19.81 -0.15 5.36
N ASP A 247 -20.29 0.94 4.77
CA ASP A 247 -21.47 0.94 3.90
C ASP A 247 -21.17 0.75 2.40
N ILE A 248 -22.21 0.66 1.58
CA ILE A 248 -22.14 0.37 0.14
C ILE A 248 -21.21 1.33 -0.61
N GLN A 249 -21.31 2.64 -0.35
CA GLN A 249 -20.47 3.64 -1.04
C GLN A 249 -18.97 3.39 -0.88
N HIS A 250 -18.53 2.88 0.27
CA HIS A 250 -17.13 2.55 0.50
C HIS A 250 -16.74 1.28 -0.25
N MET A 251 -17.64 0.31 -0.35
CA MET A 251 -17.44 -0.91 -1.14
C MET A 251 -17.33 -0.59 -2.63
N GLU A 252 -18.14 0.34 -3.13
CA GLU A 252 -18.09 0.86 -4.50
C GLU A 252 -16.76 1.58 -4.77
N ALA A 253 -16.29 2.40 -3.82
CA ALA A 253 -14.96 3.00 -3.93
C ALA A 253 -13.84 1.95 -4.03
N GLY A 254 -13.89 0.90 -3.20
CA GLY A 254 -12.96 -0.23 -3.29
C GLY A 254 -13.01 -0.96 -4.64
N LEU A 255 -14.22 -1.17 -5.17
CA LEU A 255 -14.40 -1.77 -6.49
C LEU A 255 -13.82 -0.88 -7.60
N ALA A 256 -14.09 0.43 -7.58
CA ALA A 256 -13.59 1.36 -8.57
C ALA A 256 -12.05 1.41 -8.62
N TRP A 257 -11.40 1.51 -7.45
CA TRP A 257 -9.94 1.50 -7.36
C TRP A 257 -9.31 0.20 -7.87
N THR A 258 -9.91 -0.94 -7.55
CA THR A 258 -9.39 -2.23 -8.02
C THR A 258 -9.65 -2.45 -9.51
N GLN A 259 -10.77 -1.97 -10.07
CA GLN A 259 -11.01 -1.93 -11.52
C GLN A 259 -9.98 -1.06 -12.24
N HIS A 260 -9.62 0.10 -11.68
CA HIS A 260 -8.54 0.94 -12.21
C HIS A 260 -7.20 0.22 -12.17
N SER A 261 -6.92 -0.50 -11.08
CA SER A 261 -5.69 -1.28 -10.96
C SER A 261 -5.62 -2.44 -11.94
N VAL A 262 -6.70 -3.18 -12.11
CA VAL A 262 -6.81 -4.23 -13.15
C VAL A 262 -6.57 -3.60 -14.52
N SER A 263 -7.21 -2.48 -14.81
CA SER A 263 -7.06 -1.78 -16.09
C SER A 263 -5.65 -1.23 -16.33
N THR A 264 -4.90 -0.93 -15.25
CA THR A 264 -3.50 -0.48 -15.31
C THR A 264 -2.59 -1.61 -15.78
N VAL A 265 -2.83 -2.84 -15.32
CA VAL A 265 -1.99 -4.01 -15.67
C VAL A 265 -2.53 -4.84 -16.85
N ALA A 266 -3.82 -4.67 -17.19
CA ALA A 266 -4.50 -5.38 -18.28
C ALA A 266 -4.50 -4.63 -19.60
N ALA A 267 -4.35 -3.29 -19.57
CA ALA A 267 -3.99 -2.58 -20.79
C ALA A 267 -2.67 -3.17 -21.28
N ASP A 268 -2.62 -3.56 -22.56
CA ASP A 268 -1.37 -3.89 -23.24
C ASP A 268 -0.35 -2.82 -22.82
N PRO A 269 0.72 -3.16 -22.09
CA PRO A 269 1.52 -2.18 -21.37
C PRO A 269 2.19 -1.14 -22.29
N ILE A 270 1.98 -1.25 -23.60
CA ILE A 270 2.50 -0.39 -24.67
C ILE A 270 1.45 -0.20 -25.78
N LYS A 271 0.23 0.22 -25.45
CA LYS A 271 -0.51 1.09 -26.39
C LYS A 271 -0.81 2.41 -25.70
N PRO A 272 -0.38 3.55 -26.26
CA PRO A 272 -0.62 4.83 -25.64
C PRO A 272 -2.13 4.97 -25.44
N ARG A 273 -2.58 5.20 -24.20
CA ARG A 273 -3.93 5.74 -23.93
C ARG A 273 -4.04 7.19 -24.43
N VAL A 274 -3.56 7.45 -25.64
CA VAL A 274 -3.58 8.75 -26.33
C VAL A 274 -4.86 8.90 -27.16
N ASP A 275 -5.57 7.80 -27.45
CA ASP A 275 -6.79 7.84 -28.28
C ASP A 275 -8.07 8.19 -27.49
N ARG A 276 -7.97 8.85 -26.34
CA ARG A 276 -9.13 9.38 -25.59
C ARG A 276 -8.98 10.85 -25.17
N LEU A 277 -8.32 11.66 -26.01
CA LEU A 277 -8.41 13.12 -26.01
C LEU A 277 -9.01 13.61 -27.32
#